data_AF-A0A852FW95-F1
#
_entry.id   AF-A0A852FW95-F1
#
_cell.length_a   1.000
_cell.length_b   1.000
_cell.length_c   1.000
_cell.angle_alpha   90.00
_cell.angle_beta   90.00
_cell.angle_gamma   90.00
#
_symmetry.space_group_name_H-M   'P 1'
#
loop_
_entity.id
_entity.type
_entity.pdbx_description
1 polymer ?
#
loop_
_entity_poly.entity_id
_entity_poly.type
_entity_poly.pdbx_seq_one_letter_code
_entity_poly.pdbx_strand_id
1 'polypeptide(L)'
;LHNHGFWRPKPLLDTARFTLSFNSWHRKNHQGSQALWKHEAVQKYLESLSKEYQQVSHQLSAHSLNDFEQRTLRRRYADLSPIAAAFQEIKEAEREVQELEAMCTELDSRDEKQLLELALEEKESLDKKMNMLCRKLFQLLVPKEKFDRSPVILEVTAGRTTGGDICQQFTKEMFDMYQSYADYKRWTFDIVNYTPAEIGGLHHAAAHISGEDVYRHLKYEGGTHRVQRIPETGMSSRMQRIHTGTMSVIVLPQPEEVDVKVDSKDLRIDTFRAKGAGGQHVNKTDSAVRIVHLPTGLAVECQQERSQQLNKEIALRTLRAKLYQQVVEKQLSQEQSARKLQLGTRAQSERIRTYNFTQDRVTDHRISYDARNIKEILSGKEALDKLINRLLEFAEIEAVTQYLENLQAL
;
A
#
# COMPACT_ATOMS: atom_id res chain seq x y z
N LEU A 1 9.71 18.34 44.20
CA LEU A 1 10.51 19.04 43.17
C LEU A 1 10.39 18.25 41.87
N HIS A 2 9.50 18.72 41.00
CA HIS A 2 9.34 18.48 39.56
C HIS A 2 9.93 17.19 38.95
N ASN A 3 9.05 16.20 38.77
CA ASN A 3 9.27 15.04 37.92
C ASN A 3 8.56 15.31 36.58
N HIS A 4 9.23 16.00 35.65
CA HIS A 4 8.72 16.18 34.28
C HIS A 4 8.97 14.91 33.47
N GLY A 5 7.91 14.11 33.30
CA GLY A 5 7.90 13.00 32.37
C GLY A 5 8.06 13.50 30.93
N PHE A 6 9.15 13.12 30.29
CA PHE A 6 9.40 13.31 28.86
C PHE A 6 8.29 12.61 28.05
N TRP A 7 7.31 13.38 27.58
CA TRP A 7 6.42 12.97 26.50
C TRP A 7 7.22 12.89 25.21
N ARG A 8 7.67 11.69 24.85
CA ARG A 8 8.05 11.39 23.46
C ARG A 8 6.77 11.00 22.72
N PRO A 9 6.23 11.80 21.78
CA PRO A 9 5.25 11.28 20.85
C PRO A 9 5.96 10.23 20.01
N LYS A 10 5.55 8.96 20.16
CA LYS A 10 5.99 7.88 19.29
C LYS A 10 5.62 8.25 17.84
N PRO A 11 6.49 8.00 16.86
CA PRO A 11 6.14 8.22 15.46
C PRO A 11 4.87 7.45 15.11
N LEU A 12 3.95 8.13 14.41
CA LEU A 12 2.64 7.64 14.00
C LEU A 12 2.78 6.54 12.92
N LEU A 13 2.89 5.29 13.36
CA LEU A 13 3.13 4.06 12.57
C LEU A 13 4.59 3.65 12.48
N ASP A 14 5.12 3.12 13.59
CA ASP A 14 6.15 2.10 13.54
C ASP A 14 5.51 0.75 13.93
N THR A 15 4.64 0.25 13.05
CA THR A 15 4.03 -1.09 13.18
C THR A 15 4.13 -1.83 11.86
N ALA A 16 5.34 -2.27 11.56
CA ALA A 16 5.54 -3.49 10.79
C ALA A 16 4.82 -4.65 11.51
N ARG A 17 3.56 -4.93 11.13
CA ARG A 17 2.78 -6.18 11.31
C ARG A 17 1.28 -5.87 11.44
N PHE A 18 0.59 -5.54 10.36
CA PHE A 18 -0.86 -5.67 10.32
C PHE A 18 -1.33 -6.01 8.90
N THR A 19 -1.16 -7.27 8.50
CA THR A 19 -2.05 -7.86 7.50
C THR A 19 -3.39 -8.09 8.20
N LEU A 20 -4.26 -7.10 8.17
CA LEU A 20 -5.59 -7.21 8.76
C LEU A 20 -6.48 -8.06 7.86
N SER A 21 -7.00 -9.14 8.43
CA SER A 21 -8.10 -9.89 7.85
C SER A 21 -9.32 -8.97 7.72
N PHE A 22 -9.85 -8.86 6.51
CA PHE A 22 -11.09 -8.16 6.16
C PHE A 22 -12.29 -8.63 7.03
N ASN A 23 -12.50 -8.01 8.19
CA ASN A 23 -13.64 -8.31 9.07
C ASN A 23 -14.79 -7.30 8.89
N SER A 24 -15.65 -7.65 7.93
CA SER A 24 -17.13 -7.67 7.92
C SER A 24 -18.03 -6.55 8.48
N TRP A 25 -17.57 -5.50 9.19
CA TRP A 25 -18.55 -4.56 9.80
C TRP A 25 -19.02 -3.42 8.88
N HIS A 26 -18.21 -2.97 7.92
CA HIS A 26 -18.58 -1.86 7.02
C HIS A 26 -19.31 -2.25 5.72
N ARG A 27 -19.67 -3.53 5.53
CA ARG A 27 -20.28 -4.05 4.29
C ARG A 27 -21.64 -3.43 3.90
N LYS A 28 -22.25 -2.55 4.70
CA LYS A 28 -23.65 -2.13 4.46
C LYS A 28 -23.90 -0.65 4.21
N ASN A 29 -22.97 0.26 4.46
CA ASN A 29 -23.19 1.66 4.13
C ASN A 29 -22.03 2.15 3.25
N HIS A 30 -22.32 2.39 1.98
CA HIS A 30 -21.50 3.26 1.13
C HIS A 30 -21.51 4.69 1.69
N GLN A 31 -20.83 4.90 2.82
CA GLN A 31 -20.61 6.24 3.34
C GLN A 31 -19.54 6.88 2.45
N GLY A 32 -19.99 7.77 1.58
CA GLY A 32 -19.07 8.62 0.80
C GLY A 32 -18.18 9.45 1.73
N SER A 33 -17.15 10.07 1.17
CA SER A 33 -16.20 10.95 1.89
C SER A 33 -16.93 12.02 2.72
N GLN A 34 -18.06 12.55 2.23
CA GLN A 34 -18.94 13.47 2.97
C GLN A 34 -19.64 12.84 4.19
N ALA A 35 -20.02 11.57 4.15
CA ALA A 35 -20.68 10.91 5.27
C ALA A 35 -19.67 10.64 6.41
N LEU A 36 -18.41 10.36 6.08
CA LEU A 36 -17.33 10.23 7.06
C LEU A 36 -16.91 11.58 7.65
N TRP A 37 -16.91 12.64 6.85
CA TRP A 37 -16.72 14.00 7.37
C TRP A 37 -17.72 14.35 8.47
N LYS A 38 -18.99 13.95 8.29
CA LYS A 38 -20.06 14.16 9.28
C LYS A 38 -19.95 13.23 10.50
N HIS A 39 -19.02 12.29 10.53
CA HIS A 39 -18.85 11.39 11.66
C HIS A 39 -18.20 12.12 12.84
N GLU A 40 -18.85 12.08 14.00
CA GLU A 40 -18.45 12.85 15.20
C GLU A 40 -17.00 12.56 15.64
N ALA A 41 -16.56 11.30 15.55
CA ALA A 41 -15.20 10.91 15.90
C ALA A 41 -14.14 11.54 14.98
N VAL A 42 -14.43 11.64 13.68
CA VAL A 42 -13.54 12.24 12.69
C VAL A 42 -13.42 13.74 12.97
N GLN A 43 -14.55 14.41 13.22
CA GLN A 43 -14.57 15.84 13.55
C GLN A 43 -13.78 16.14 14.83
N LYS A 44 -14.01 15.38 15.91
CA LYS A 44 -13.26 15.52 17.17
C LYS A 44 -11.76 15.34 16.98
N TYR A 45 -11.35 14.36 16.18
CA TYR A 45 -9.94 14.12 15.87
C TYR A 45 -9.32 15.28 15.09
N LEU A 46 -9.99 15.76 14.04
CA LEU A 46 -9.53 16.90 13.25
C LEU A 46 -9.45 18.20 14.09
N GLU A 47 -10.41 18.41 14.99
CA GLU A 47 -10.33 19.53 15.94
C GLU A 47 -9.14 19.41 16.89
N SER A 48 -8.79 18.19 17.32
CA SER A 48 -7.61 17.96 18.14
C SER A 48 -6.32 18.29 17.39
N LEU A 49 -6.23 17.90 16.11
CA LEU A 49 -5.09 18.24 15.23
C LEU A 49 -5.02 19.75 14.97
N SER A 50 -6.16 20.40 14.78
CA SER A 50 -6.23 21.86 14.60
C SER A 50 -5.74 22.60 15.86
N LYS A 51 -6.15 22.14 17.06
CA LYS A 51 -5.66 22.67 18.34
C LYS A 51 -4.15 22.45 18.49
N GLU A 52 -3.67 21.26 18.15
CA GLU A 52 -2.24 20.93 18.19
C GLU A 52 -1.45 21.86 17.25
N TYR A 53 -1.93 22.08 16.02
CA TYR A 53 -1.31 23.00 15.07
C TYR A 53 -1.20 24.44 15.63
N GLN A 54 -2.26 24.96 16.26
CA GLN A 54 -2.24 26.28 16.90
C GLN A 54 -1.24 26.33 18.07
N GLN A 55 -1.17 25.28 18.89
CA GLN A 55 -0.22 25.18 20.00
C GLN A 55 1.22 25.15 19.51
N VAL A 56 1.53 24.34 18.49
CA VAL A 56 2.86 24.24 17.89
C VAL A 56 3.27 25.58 17.26
N SER A 57 2.34 26.26 16.58
CA SER A 57 2.57 27.60 16.01
C SER A 57 2.92 28.64 17.10
N HIS A 58 2.17 28.62 18.21
CA HIS A 58 2.42 29.49 19.36
C HIS A 58 3.76 29.17 20.04
N GLN A 59 4.12 27.89 20.16
CA GLN A 59 5.42 27.49 20.74
C GLN A 59 6.59 27.89 19.85
N LEU A 60 6.45 27.78 18.52
CA LEU A 60 7.49 28.20 17.57
C LEU A 60 7.72 29.71 17.54
N SER A 61 6.71 30.52 17.88
CA SER A 61 6.83 31.98 18.01
C SER A 61 7.42 32.42 19.35
N ALA A 62 7.29 31.60 20.40
CA ALA A 62 7.95 31.82 21.69
C ALA A 62 9.46 31.54 21.59
N HIS A 63 10.30 32.55 21.87
CA HIS A 63 11.76 32.52 21.66
C HIS A 63 12.56 31.72 22.73
N SER A 64 11.95 30.76 23.42
CA SER A 64 12.54 30.09 24.60
C SER A 64 12.74 28.57 24.44
N LEU A 65 13.06 28.09 23.24
CA LEU A 65 13.17 26.65 22.95
C LEU A 65 14.60 26.21 22.62
N ASN A 66 14.95 24.99 23.01
CA ASN A 66 16.22 24.37 22.64
C ASN A 66 16.23 23.98 21.14
N ASP A 67 17.41 23.96 20.50
CA ASP A 67 17.58 23.61 19.07
C ASP A 67 16.93 22.29 18.66
N PHE A 68 16.98 21.28 19.53
CA PHE A 68 16.37 19.97 19.27
C PHE A 68 14.83 20.01 19.31
N GLU A 69 14.26 20.73 20.27
CA GLU A 69 12.82 20.91 20.41
C GLU A 69 12.28 21.74 19.25
N GLN A 70 13.00 22.80 18.87
CA GLN A 70 12.65 23.63 17.73
C GLN A 70 12.64 22.85 16.41
N ARG A 71 13.61 21.95 16.18
CA ARG A 71 13.61 21.07 15.00
C ARG A 71 12.42 20.10 15.00
N THR A 72 12.10 19.54 16.16
CA THR A 72 10.98 18.59 16.31
C THR A 72 9.64 19.29 16.07
N LEU A 73 9.43 20.47 16.64
CA LEU A 73 8.24 21.29 16.45
C LEU A 73 8.10 21.79 15.02
N ARG A 74 9.19 22.21 14.36
CA ARG A 74 9.16 22.59 12.94
C ARG A 74 8.74 21.43 12.05
N ARG A 75 9.23 20.21 12.32
CA ARG A 75 8.81 19.02 11.58
C ARG A 75 7.32 18.74 11.79
N ARG A 76 6.86 18.76 13.05
CA ARG A 76 5.45 18.56 13.38
C ARG A 76 4.54 19.62 12.76
N TYR A 77 4.98 20.88 12.74
CA TYR A 77 4.28 21.98 12.07
C TYR A 77 4.16 21.74 10.57
N ALA A 78 5.24 21.30 9.91
CA ALA A 78 5.23 20.97 8.49
C ALA A 78 4.26 19.81 8.16
N ASP A 79 4.16 18.81 9.05
CA ASP A 79 3.23 17.70 8.88
C ASP A 79 1.76 18.13 9.09
N LEU A 80 1.49 19.02 10.06
CA LEU A 80 0.14 19.47 10.41
C LEU A 80 -0.39 20.60 9.51
N SER A 81 0.48 21.44 8.95
CA SER A 81 0.11 22.57 8.10
C SER A 81 -0.83 22.21 6.93
N PRO A 82 -0.54 21.18 6.10
CA PRO A 82 -1.43 20.83 4.99
C PRO A 82 -2.78 20.29 5.46
N ILE A 83 -2.82 19.58 6.60
CA ILE A 83 -4.05 19.04 7.19
C ILE A 83 -4.91 20.20 7.73
N ALA A 84 -4.29 21.15 8.45
CA ALA A 84 -4.98 22.31 9.00
C ALA A 84 -5.55 23.23 7.91
N ALA A 85 -4.79 23.45 6.82
CA ALA A 85 -5.26 24.21 5.67
C ALA A 85 -6.47 23.53 5.01
N ALA A 86 -6.38 22.23 4.71
CA ALA A 86 -7.49 21.48 4.12
C ALA A 86 -8.73 21.45 5.04
N PHE A 87 -8.54 21.32 6.35
CA PHE A 87 -9.63 21.37 7.33
C PHE A 87 -10.34 22.72 7.34
N GLN A 88 -9.58 23.82 7.26
CA GLN A 88 -10.12 25.18 7.22
C GLN A 88 -10.89 25.43 5.91
N GLU A 89 -10.34 25.02 4.77
CA GLU A 89 -11.02 25.10 3.46
C GLU A 89 -12.36 24.34 3.45
N ILE A 90 -12.43 23.17 4.11
CA ILE A 90 -13.68 22.41 4.22
C ILE A 90 -14.69 23.14 5.11
N LYS A 91 -14.27 23.69 6.26
CA LYS A 91 -15.16 24.46 7.14
C LYS A 91 -15.72 25.71 6.47
N GLU A 92 -14.92 26.37 5.65
CA GLU A 92 -15.36 27.53 4.87
C GLU A 92 -16.39 27.11 3.81
N ALA A 93 -16.12 26.04 3.05
CA ALA A 93 -17.08 25.50 2.09
C ALA A 93 -18.38 25.01 2.76
N GLU A 94 -18.31 24.42 3.96
CA GLU A 94 -19.47 24.01 4.74
C GLU A 94 -20.32 25.22 5.18
N ARG A 95 -19.68 26.33 5.56
CA ARG A 95 -20.37 27.58 5.87
C ARG A 95 -21.05 28.18 4.62
N GLU A 96 -20.36 28.20 3.48
CA GLU A 96 -20.93 28.65 2.20
C GLU A 96 -22.19 27.83 1.83
N VAL A 97 -22.16 26.51 2.02
CA VAL A 97 -23.32 25.64 1.79
C VAL A 97 -24.47 25.97 2.74
N GLN A 98 -24.19 26.20 4.04
CA GLN A 98 -25.23 26.56 5.01
C GLN A 98 -25.86 27.93 4.72
N GLU A 99 -25.06 28.91 4.30
CA GLU A 99 -25.54 30.24 3.90
C GLU A 99 -26.44 30.14 2.65
N LEU A 100 -26.06 29.32 1.66
CA LEU A 100 -26.88 29.04 0.48
C LEU A 100 -28.16 28.28 0.80
N GLU A 101 -28.13 27.32 1.72
CA GLU A 101 -29.33 26.61 2.18
C GLU A 101 -30.31 27.55 2.87
N ALA A 102 -29.80 28.46 3.73
CA ALA A 102 -30.62 29.48 4.37
C ALA A 102 -31.26 30.43 3.35
N MET A 103 -30.50 30.92 2.37
CA MET A 103 -31.03 31.74 1.27
C MET A 103 -32.12 30.99 0.48
N CYS A 104 -31.89 29.72 0.13
CA CYS A 104 -32.89 28.90 -0.56
C CYS A 104 -34.19 28.77 0.24
N THR A 105 -34.12 28.67 1.57
CA THR A 105 -35.32 28.57 2.43
C THR A 105 -36.08 29.88 2.60
N GLU A 106 -35.42 31.02 2.41
CA GLU A 106 -36.05 32.34 2.47
C GLU A 106 -36.76 32.70 1.15
N LEU A 107 -36.31 32.13 0.02
CA LEU A 107 -36.79 32.34 -1.34
C LEU A 107 -37.96 31.39 -1.72
N ASP A 108 -39.06 31.42 -0.95
CA ASP A 108 -40.24 30.55 -1.18
C ASP A 108 -41.37 31.24 -1.98
N SER A 109 -41.09 32.41 -2.57
CA SER A 109 -42.06 33.21 -3.33
C SER A 109 -42.12 32.84 -4.82
N ARG A 110 -43.31 32.90 -5.45
CA ARG A 110 -43.54 32.46 -6.84
C ARG A 110 -42.74 33.22 -7.90
N ASP A 111 -42.21 34.39 -7.58
CA ASP A 111 -41.52 35.29 -8.50
C ASP A 111 -39.99 35.08 -8.54
N GLU A 112 -39.44 34.14 -7.74
CA GLU A 112 -37.99 33.96 -7.56
C GLU A 112 -37.44 32.62 -8.08
N LYS A 113 -38.19 31.90 -8.93
CA LYS A 113 -37.80 30.59 -9.45
C LYS A 113 -36.43 30.55 -10.15
N GLN A 114 -36.09 31.60 -10.91
CA GLN A 114 -34.78 31.69 -11.58
C GLN A 114 -33.64 31.85 -10.58
N LEU A 115 -33.86 32.53 -9.46
CA LEU A 115 -32.87 32.70 -8.40
C LEU A 115 -32.66 31.39 -7.62
N LEU A 116 -33.75 30.65 -7.39
CA LEU A 116 -33.70 29.32 -6.77
C LEU A 116 -32.94 28.29 -7.62
N GLU A 117 -33.15 28.28 -8.94
CA GLU A 117 -32.42 27.40 -9.86
C GLU A 117 -30.91 27.67 -9.83
N LEU A 118 -30.49 28.95 -9.85
CA LEU A 118 -29.08 29.33 -9.74
C LEU A 118 -28.47 28.90 -8.40
N ALA A 119 -29.19 29.08 -7.29
CA ALA A 119 -28.72 28.68 -5.97
C ALA A 119 -28.57 27.15 -5.84
N LEU A 120 -29.44 26.36 -6.48
CA LEU A 120 -29.33 24.90 -6.52
C LEU A 120 -28.13 24.43 -7.35
N GLU A 121 -27.84 25.08 -8.48
CA GLU A 121 -26.64 24.79 -9.29
C GLU A 121 -25.36 25.13 -8.53
N GLU A 122 -25.31 26.29 -7.85
CA GLU A 122 -24.20 26.67 -6.99
C GLU A 122 -23.99 25.67 -5.86
N LYS A 123 -25.07 25.23 -5.21
CA LYS A 123 -25.04 24.18 -4.19
C LYS A 123 -24.44 22.88 -4.73
N GLU A 124 -24.85 22.42 -5.91
CA GLU A 124 -24.30 21.20 -6.52
C GLU A 124 -22.79 21.35 -6.79
N SER A 125 -22.36 22.54 -7.22
CA SER A 125 -20.94 22.84 -7.44
C SER A 125 -20.13 22.81 -6.13
N LEU A 126 -20.68 23.36 -5.04
CA LEU A 126 -20.08 23.34 -3.72
C LEU A 126 -20.05 21.94 -3.13
N ASP A 127 -21.07 21.12 -3.34
CA ASP A 127 -21.08 19.72 -2.91
C ASP A 127 -19.99 18.90 -3.62
N LYS A 128 -19.75 19.16 -4.92
CA LYS A 128 -18.63 18.56 -5.67
C LYS A 128 -17.29 19.02 -5.10
N LYS A 129 -17.14 20.32 -4.83
CA LYS A 129 -15.93 20.91 -4.21
C LYS A 129 -15.67 20.31 -2.82
N MET A 130 -16.70 20.20 -1.99
CA MET A 130 -16.62 19.62 -0.64
C MET A 130 -16.21 18.15 -0.70
N ASN A 131 -16.78 17.36 -1.62
CA ASN A 131 -16.37 15.98 -1.83
C ASN A 131 -14.88 15.88 -2.22
N MET A 132 -14.39 16.74 -3.11
CA MET A 132 -12.99 16.79 -3.50
C MET A 132 -12.07 17.17 -2.32
N LEU A 133 -12.45 18.19 -1.55
CA LEU A 133 -11.68 18.63 -0.38
C LEU A 133 -11.63 17.55 0.71
N CYS A 134 -12.76 16.89 1.00
CA CYS A 134 -12.81 15.77 1.93
C CYS A 134 -11.88 14.63 1.49
N ARG A 135 -11.89 14.27 0.19
CA ARG A 135 -10.97 13.25 -0.35
C ARG A 135 -9.51 13.65 -0.13
N LYS A 136 -9.15 14.90 -0.45
CA LYS A 136 -7.81 15.43 -0.25
C LYS A 136 -7.39 15.39 1.23
N LEU A 137 -8.30 15.74 2.14
CA LEU A 137 -8.04 15.67 3.58
C LEU A 137 -7.76 14.23 4.03
N PHE A 138 -8.60 13.26 3.65
CA PHE A 138 -8.39 11.87 4.03
C PHE A 138 -7.08 11.31 3.48
N GLN A 139 -6.69 11.68 2.25
CA GLN A 139 -5.39 11.34 1.68
C GLN A 139 -4.20 11.89 2.48
N LEU A 140 -4.35 13.07 3.10
CA LEU A 140 -3.32 13.65 3.95
C LEU A 140 -3.24 12.98 5.33
N LEU A 141 -4.36 12.44 5.82
CA LEU A 141 -4.42 11.74 7.11
C LEU A 141 -3.79 10.36 7.05
N VAL A 142 -3.88 9.67 5.91
CA VAL A 142 -3.31 8.33 5.73
C VAL A 142 -1.79 8.46 5.51
N PRO A 143 -0.96 7.87 6.38
CA PRO A 143 0.49 7.89 6.18
C PRO A 143 0.86 7.13 4.92
N LYS A 144 1.80 7.68 4.15
CA LYS A 144 2.30 7.01 2.96
C LYS A 144 2.99 5.70 3.35
N GLU A 145 2.64 4.62 2.66
CA GLU A 145 3.27 3.33 2.90
C GLU A 145 4.68 3.32 2.31
N LYS A 146 5.57 2.52 2.92
CA LYS A 146 6.97 2.40 2.52
C LYS A 146 7.13 2.11 1.02
N PHE A 147 6.24 1.30 0.45
CA PHE A 147 6.36 0.78 -0.91
C PHE A 147 5.44 1.47 -1.92
N ASP A 148 4.67 2.50 -1.55
CA ASP A 148 3.68 3.10 -2.46
C ASP A 148 4.28 3.56 -3.79
N ARG A 149 5.52 4.07 -3.74
CA ARG A 149 6.31 4.54 -4.89
C ARG A 149 7.12 3.47 -5.60
N SER A 150 7.19 2.27 -5.04
CA SER A 150 8.05 1.22 -5.56
C SER A 150 7.54 0.71 -6.90
N PRO A 151 8.44 0.36 -7.84
CA PRO A 151 8.05 -0.42 -9.00
C PRO A 151 7.56 -1.80 -8.53
N VAL A 152 6.83 -2.49 -9.41
CA VAL A 152 6.20 -3.77 -9.05
C VAL A 152 6.56 -4.87 -10.04
N ILE A 153 6.55 -6.10 -9.55
CA ILE A 153 6.40 -7.29 -10.37
C ILE A 153 4.92 -7.68 -10.34
N LEU A 154 4.28 -7.63 -11.51
CA LEU A 154 2.92 -8.10 -11.73
C LEU A 154 2.98 -9.48 -12.38
N GLU A 155 2.42 -10.49 -11.72
CA GLU A 155 2.31 -11.85 -12.26
C GLU A 155 0.85 -12.23 -12.43
N VAL A 156 0.53 -12.87 -13.55
CA VAL A 156 -0.79 -13.46 -13.81
C VAL A 156 -0.62 -14.95 -14.02
N THR A 157 -1.47 -15.74 -13.37
CA THR A 157 -1.47 -17.21 -13.50
C THR A 157 -2.88 -17.71 -13.76
N ALA A 158 -3.01 -18.56 -14.77
CA ALA A 158 -4.27 -19.23 -15.06
C ALA A 158 -4.63 -20.21 -13.93
N GLY A 159 -5.89 -20.15 -13.48
CA GLY A 159 -6.45 -21.16 -12.59
C GLY A 159 -6.86 -22.42 -13.35
N ARG A 160 -7.77 -23.19 -12.75
CA ARG A 160 -8.35 -24.38 -13.38
C ARG A 160 -9.84 -24.18 -13.63
N THR A 161 -10.36 -24.78 -14.69
CA THR A 161 -11.79 -24.77 -15.04
C THR A 161 -12.31 -26.19 -15.13
N THR A 162 -13.62 -26.33 -14.92
CA THR A 162 -14.36 -27.52 -15.35
C THR A 162 -14.94 -27.25 -16.75
N GLY A 163 -14.07 -27.16 -17.76
CA GLY A 163 -14.46 -27.04 -19.17
C GLY A 163 -13.82 -25.86 -19.90
N GLY A 164 -12.95 -26.20 -20.87
CA GLY A 164 -12.36 -25.27 -21.84
C GLY A 164 -11.24 -24.38 -21.35
N ASP A 165 -10.58 -23.72 -22.30
CA ASP A 165 -9.40 -22.88 -22.11
C ASP A 165 -9.74 -21.43 -21.71
N ILE A 166 -10.90 -21.23 -21.09
CA ILE A 166 -11.39 -19.89 -20.74
C ILE A 166 -10.47 -19.18 -19.74
N CYS A 167 -9.80 -19.91 -18.86
CA CYS A 167 -8.88 -19.34 -17.89
C CYS A 167 -7.62 -18.81 -18.57
N GLN A 168 -7.06 -19.56 -19.51
CA GLN A 168 -5.84 -19.19 -20.20
C GLN A 168 -6.07 -17.96 -21.06
N GLN A 169 -7.16 -17.95 -21.82
CA GLN A 169 -7.51 -16.78 -22.64
C GLN A 169 -7.85 -15.56 -21.77
N PHE A 170 -8.62 -15.73 -20.70
CA PHE A 170 -8.88 -14.63 -19.76
C PHE A 170 -7.59 -14.12 -19.08
N THR A 171 -6.63 -15.01 -18.79
CA THR A 171 -5.32 -14.63 -18.24
C THR A 171 -4.55 -13.74 -19.21
N LYS A 172 -4.63 -14.03 -20.52
CA LYS A 172 -4.07 -13.16 -21.55
C LYS A 172 -4.76 -11.80 -21.61
N GLU A 173 -6.08 -11.79 -21.66
CA GLU A 173 -6.87 -10.54 -21.70
C GLU A 173 -6.55 -9.63 -20.50
N MET A 174 -6.41 -10.20 -19.30
CA MET A 174 -6.01 -9.46 -18.10
C MET A 174 -4.57 -8.94 -18.18
N PHE A 175 -3.63 -9.72 -18.74
CA PHE A 175 -2.26 -9.25 -18.92
C PHE A 175 -2.18 -8.08 -19.90
N ASP A 176 -2.85 -8.20 -21.04
CA ASP A 176 -2.92 -7.16 -22.09
C ASP A 176 -3.64 -5.90 -21.55
N MET A 177 -4.66 -6.08 -20.68
CA MET A 177 -5.32 -4.99 -19.98
C MET A 177 -4.35 -4.21 -19.07
N TYR A 178 -3.53 -4.90 -18.26
CA TYR A 178 -2.55 -4.23 -17.40
C TYR A 178 -1.41 -3.58 -18.19
N GLN A 179 -1.01 -4.16 -19.32
CA GLN A 179 -0.08 -3.51 -20.24
C GLN A 179 -0.65 -2.20 -20.76
N SER A 180 -1.90 -2.22 -21.24
CA SER A 180 -2.59 -1.01 -21.72
C SER A 180 -2.78 0.04 -20.62
N TYR A 181 -2.96 -0.40 -19.37
CA TYR A 181 -3.05 0.48 -18.21
C TYR A 181 -1.73 1.13 -17.83
N ALA A 182 -0.63 0.39 -17.92
CA ALA A 182 0.70 0.97 -17.77
C ALA A 182 0.94 2.05 -18.83
N ASP A 183 0.60 1.79 -20.09
CA ASP A 183 0.70 2.79 -21.17
C ASP A 183 -0.17 4.03 -20.89
N TYR A 184 -1.41 3.84 -20.43
CA TYR A 184 -2.32 4.93 -20.06
C TYR A 184 -1.75 5.81 -18.93
N LYS A 185 -1.10 5.21 -17.93
CA LYS A 185 -0.42 5.89 -16.83
C LYS A 185 0.99 6.39 -17.17
N ARG A 186 1.47 6.15 -18.40
CA ARG A 186 2.84 6.45 -18.86
C ARG A 186 3.91 5.75 -18.02
N TRP A 187 3.60 4.53 -17.57
CA TRP A 187 4.56 3.64 -16.92
C TRP A 187 5.26 2.79 -17.97
N THR A 188 6.44 2.31 -17.61
CA THR A 188 7.16 1.29 -18.37
C THR A 188 6.62 -0.09 -18.02
N PHE A 189 6.48 -0.95 -19.02
CA PHE A 189 5.97 -2.32 -18.86
C PHE A 189 6.92 -3.29 -19.55
N ASP A 190 7.81 -3.89 -18.77
CA ASP A 190 8.85 -4.79 -19.25
C ASP A 190 8.46 -6.25 -18.98
N ILE A 191 8.23 -7.02 -20.04
CA ILE A 191 7.85 -8.43 -19.90
C ILE A 191 9.04 -9.25 -19.41
N VAL A 192 8.89 -9.86 -18.23
CA VAL A 192 9.93 -10.70 -17.59
C VAL A 192 9.74 -12.17 -17.96
N ASN A 193 8.49 -12.64 -18.00
CA ASN A 193 8.16 -14.01 -18.36
C ASN A 193 6.85 -14.05 -19.15
N TYR A 194 6.78 -14.90 -20.16
CA TYR A 194 5.59 -15.07 -21.00
C TYR A 194 5.45 -16.53 -21.41
N THR A 195 4.52 -17.25 -20.79
CA THR A 195 4.28 -18.68 -21.02
C THR A 195 2.93 -18.89 -21.71
N PRO A 196 2.90 -19.06 -23.04
CA PRO A 196 1.68 -19.28 -23.80
C PRO A 196 1.06 -20.65 -23.53
N ALA A 197 -0.25 -20.75 -23.71
CA ALA A 197 -0.98 -22.01 -23.70
C ALA A 197 -1.16 -22.57 -25.12
N GLU A 198 -1.26 -23.89 -25.25
CA GLU A 198 -1.32 -24.59 -26.55
C GLU A 198 -2.53 -24.18 -27.40
N ILE A 199 -3.68 -23.93 -26.75
CA ILE A 199 -4.97 -23.65 -27.41
C ILE A 199 -5.28 -22.13 -27.35
N GLY A 200 -4.24 -21.31 -27.12
CA GLY A 200 -4.35 -19.86 -27.00
C GLY A 200 -4.51 -19.38 -25.56
N GLY A 201 -4.13 -18.12 -25.34
CA GLY A 201 -4.05 -17.54 -23.99
C GLY A 201 -2.71 -17.80 -23.30
N LEU A 202 -2.69 -17.69 -21.97
CA LEU A 202 -1.49 -17.79 -21.14
C LEU A 202 -1.68 -18.77 -19.98
N HIS A 203 -0.66 -19.58 -19.69
CA HIS A 203 -0.57 -20.29 -18.42
C HIS A 203 -0.05 -19.38 -17.31
N HIS A 204 0.97 -18.59 -17.64
CA HIS A 204 1.66 -17.70 -16.72
C HIS A 204 2.31 -16.55 -17.50
N ALA A 205 2.25 -15.34 -16.97
CA ALA A 205 3.07 -14.23 -17.44
C ALA A 205 3.43 -13.30 -16.29
N ALA A 206 4.57 -12.64 -16.42
CA ALA A 206 5.08 -11.69 -15.45
C ALA A 206 5.66 -10.47 -16.16
N ALA A 207 5.41 -9.29 -15.61
CA ALA A 207 5.97 -8.03 -16.08
C ALA A 207 6.51 -7.22 -14.90
N HIS A 208 7.61 -6.52 -15.16
CA HIS A 208 8.11 -5.45 -14.32
C HIS A 208 7.48 -4.14 -14.77
N ILE A 209 6.91 -3.41 -13.82
CA ILE A 209 6.22 -2.14 -14.10
C ILE A 209 6.90 -1.06 -13.26
N SER A 210 7.45 -0.05 -13.94
CA SER A 210 8.13 1.07 -13.28
C SER A 210 7.60 2.42 -13.72
N GLY A 211 7.50 3.35 -12.76
CA GLY A 211 6.85 4.64 -12.92
C GLY A 211 6.52 5.28 -11.57
N GLU A 212 5.68 6.31 -11.59
CA GLU A 212 5.24 7.02 -10.39
C GLU A 212 4.09 6.28 -9.70
N ASP A 213 4.23 6.04 -8.38
CA ASP A 213 3.21 5.45 -7.50
C ASP A 213 2.61 4.12 -8.01
N VAL A 214 3.39 3.30 -8.70
CA VAL A 214 2.90 2.06 -9.35
C VAL A 214 2.28 1.09 -8.34
N TYR A 215 3.00 0.79 -7.26
CA TYR A 215 2.49 -0.13 -6.24
C TYR A 215 1.23 0.40 -5.56
N ARG A 216 1.16 1.71 -5.27
CA ARG A 216 -0.04 2.32 -4.68
C ARG A 216 -1.29 2.01 -5.48
N HIS A 217 -1.23 2.13 -6.81
CA HIS A 217 -2.37 1.89 -7.69
C HIS A 217 -2.66 0.39 -7.87
N LEU A 218 -1.63 -0.45 -8.02
CA LEU A 218 -1.81 -1.87 -8.37
C LEU A 218 -1.93 -2.81 -7.16
N LYS A 219 -1.65 -2.38 -5.92
CA LYS A 219 -1.65 -3.26 -4.74
C LYS A 219 -2.99 -3.97 -4.49
N TYR A 220 -4.10 -3.37 -4.91
CA TYR A 220 -5.45 -3.95 -4.78
C TYR A 220 -5.86 -4.83 -5.97
N GLU A 221 -5.01 -4.99 -6.99
CA GLU A 221 -5.23 -5.93 -8.09
C GLU A 221 -4.87 -7.36 -7.70
N GLY A 222 -4.01 -7.52 -6.68
CA GLY A 222 -3.58 -8.82 -6.15
C GLY A 222 -4.74 -9.62 -5.57
N GLY A 223 -4.92 -10.86 -6.04
CA GLY A 223 -6.00 -11.74 -5.61
C GLY A 223 -6.54 -12.65 -6.71
N THR A 224 -7.64 -13.34 -6.40
CA THR A 224 -8.33 -14.23 -7.35
C THR A 224 -9.41 -13.48 -8.13
N HIS A 225 -9.35 -13.52 -9.46
CA HIS A 225 -10.32 -12.94 -10.38
C HIS A 225 -11.14 -14.05 -11.02
N ARG A 226 -12.47 -13.90 -11.03
CA ARG A 226 -13.40 -14.89 -11.61
C ARG A 226 -13.90 -14.42 -12.96
N VAL A 227 -13.92 -15.32 -13.94
CA VAL A 227 -14.55 -15.09 -15.25
C VAL A 227 -15.77 -15.99 -15.44
N GLN A 228 -16.84 -15.46 -16.01
CA GLN A 228 -18.01 -16.20 -16.42
C GLN A 228 -18.33 -15.88 -17.88
N ARG A 229 -18.20 -16.86 -18.76
CA ARG A 229 -18.44 -16.69 -20.20
C ARG A 229 -18.73 -18.02 -20.87
N ILE A 230 -19.21 -17.95 -22.10
CA ILE A 230 -19.28 -19.10 -22.99
C ILE A 230 -17.90 -19.22 -23.66
N PRO A 231 -17.22 -20.38 -23.59
CA PRO A 231 -15.97 -20.61 -24.29
C PRO A 231 -16.08 -20.33 -25.79
N GLU A 232 -15.06 -19.69 -26.35
CA GLU A 232 -15.00 -19.41 -27.80
C GLU A 232 -14.64 -20.67 -28.59
N THR A 233 -13.82 -21.53 -28.01
CA THR A 233 -13.36 -22.78 -28.63
C THR A 233 -14.25 -23.95 -28.22
N GLY A 234 -14.57 -24.83 -29.18
CA GLY A 234 -15.28 -26.09 -28.94
C GLY A 234 -16.77 -26.07 -29.31
N MET A 235 -17.17 -26.92 -30.27
CA MET A 235 -18.55 -26.96 -30.82
C MET A 235 -19.50 -27.94 -30.11
N SER A 236 -19.09 -28.53 -28.98
CA SER A 236 -19.96 -29.48 -28.26
C SER A 236 -21.07 -28.75 -27.48
N SER A 237 -22.23 -29.39 -27.31
CA SER A 237 -23.35 -28.84 -26.53
C SER A 237 -23.01 -28.58 -25.06
N ARG A 238 -22.00 -29.28 -24.50
CA ARG A 238 -21.47 -29.01 -23.16
C ARG A 238 -20.73 -27.66 -23.11
N MET A 239 -20.07 -27.29 -24.20
CA MET A 239 -19.24 -26.09 -24.32
C MET A 239 -20.06 -24.82 -24.60
N GLN A 240 -21.27 -24.95 -25.15
CA GLN A 240 -22.17 -23.81 -25.40
C GLN A 240 -22.91 -23.31 -24.13
N ARG A 241 -22.42 -23.65 -22.94
CA ARG A 241 -23.00 -23.23 -21.66
C ARG A 241 -22.10 -22.19 -21.00
N ILE A 242 -22.61 -21.51 -19.97
CA ILE A 242 -21.79 -20.58 -19.18
C ILE A 242 -20.81 -21.41 -18.35
N HIS A 243 -19.52 -21.24 -18.62
CA HIS A 243 -18.45 -21.78 -17.80
C HIS A 243 -17.95 -20.71 -16.85
N THR A 244 -17.52 -21.15 -15.67
CA THR A 244 -16.90 -20.28 -14.67
C THR A 244 -15.45 -20.71 -14.47
N GLY A 245 -14.53 -19.76 -14.61
CA GLY A 245 -13.11 -19.95 -14.40
C GLY A 245 -12.54 -18.94 -13.40
N THR A 246 -11.32 -19.20 -12.92
CA THR A 246 -10.58 -18.29 -12.05
C THR A 246 -9.17 -18.07 -12.57
N MET A 247 -8.60 -16.90 -12.28
CA MET A 247 -7.19 -16.62 -12.47
C MET A 247 -6.67 -15.85 -11.26
N SER A 248 -5.36 -15.87 -11.05
CA SER A 248 -4.74 -15.17 -9.94
C SER A 248 -3.83 -14.07 -10.48
N VAL A 249 -3.91 -12.90 -9.86
CA VAL A 249 -2.97 -11.80 -10.05
C VAL A 249 -2.16 -11.66 -8.78
N ILE A 250 -0.84 -11.50 -8.93
CA ILE A 250 0.07 -11.22 -7.82
C ILE A 250 0.75 -9.89 -8.13
N VAL A 251 0.77 -8.98 -7.17
CA VAL A 251 1.47 -7.70 -7.26
C VAL A 251 2.42 -7.58 -6.09
N LEU A 252 3.72 -7.59 -6.35
CA LEU A 252 4.77 -7.49 -5.34
C LEU A 252 5.60 -6.22 -5.59
N PRO A 253 5.84 -5.39 -4.57
CA PRO A 253 6.76 -4.26 -4.71
C PRO A 253 8.19 -4.79 -4.82
N GLN A 254 8.98 -4.20 -5.69
CA GLN A 254 10.40 -4.53 -5.76
C GLN A 254 11.14 -3.87 -4.59
N PRO A 255 11.87 -4.64 -3.76
CA PRO A 255 12.69 -4.06 -2.72
C PRO A 255 13.90 -3.33 -3.33
N GLU A 256 14.35 -2.28 -2.64
CA GLU A 256 15.65 -1.66 -2.94
C GLU A 256 16.79 -2.65 -2.67
N GLU A 257 17.87 -2.53 -3.45
CA GLU A 257 19.07 -3.35 -3.24
C GLU A 257 19.60 -3.18 -1.81
N VAL A 258 19.84 -4.30 -1.14
CA VAL A 258 20.33 -4.31 0.23
C VAL A 258 21.84 -4.18 0.24
N ASP A 259 22.33 -2.98 0.57
CA ASP A 259 23.73 -2.78 0.93
C ASP A 259 23.92 -2.96 2.45
N VAL A 260 24.60 -4.03 2.85
CA VAL A 260 24.90 -4.30 4.27
C VAL A 260 26.17 -3.57 4.67
N LYS A 261 26.00 -2.33 5.17
CA LYS A 261 27.07 -1.58 5.81
C LYS A 261 27.25 -2.05 7.24
N VAL A 262 28.49 -2.41 7.58
CA VAL A 262 28.87 -2.85 8.93
C VAL A 262 29.73 -1.78 9.55
N ASP A 263 29.18 -1.09 10.56
CA ASP A 263 29.90 -0.06 11.30
C ASP A 263 30.85 -0.68 12.32
N SER A 264 32.04 -0.10 12.45
CA SER A 264 33.07 -0.59 13.37
C SER A 264 32.67 -0.51 14.85
N LYS A 265 31.75 0.41 15.18
CA LYS A 265 31.22 0.60 16.55
C LYS A 265 30.33 -0.55 17.00
N ASP A 266 29.73 -1.26 16.04
CA ASP A 266 28.81 -2.37 16.30
C ASP A 266 29.53 -3.72 16.38
N LEU A 267 30.86 -3.73 16.28
CA LEU A 267 31.68 -4.92 16.27
C LEU A 267 32.48 -5.06 17.56
N ARG A 268 32.32 -6.20 18.23
CA ARG A 268 33.27 -6.65 19.25
C ARG A 268 34.26 -7.63 18.63
N ILE A 269 35.54 -7.31 18.70
CA ILE A 269 36.62 -8.13 18.15
C ILE A 269 37.41 -8.72 19.30
N ASP A 270 37.31 -10.02 19.46
CA ASP A 270 38.01 -10.81 20.47
C ASP A 270 39.15 -11.59 19.79
N THR A 271 40.37 -11.53 20.32
CA THR A 271 41.55 -12.27 19.81
C THR A 271 41.94 -13.37 20.77
N PHE A 272 42.31 -14.54 20.26
CA PHE A 272 42.67 -15.70 21.08
C PHE A 272 43.65 -16.62 20.34
N ARG A 273 44.17 -17.64 21.05
CA ARG A 273 45.10 -18.62 20.49
C ARG A 273 44.39 -19.58 19.53
N ALA A 274 44.97 -19.80 18.36
CA ALA A 274 44.46 -20.76 17.39
C ALA A 274 44.50 -22.20 17.94
N LYS A 275 43.53 -23.03 17.54
CA LYS A 275 43.47 -24.46 17.90
C LYS A 275 43.84 -25.32 16.71
N GLY A 276 44.76 -26.28 16.88
CA GLY A 276 45.09 -27.28 15.85
C GLY A 276 46.55 -27.73 15.86
N ALA A 277 46.93 -28.53 14.85
CA ALA A 277 48.31 -28.97 14.65
C ALA A 277 49.22 -27.76 14.39
N GLY A 278 50.16 -27.50 15.30
CA GLY A 278 51.01 -26.33 15.25
C GLY A 278 52.20 -26.44 16.21
N GLY A 279 53.31 -25.82 15.83
CA GLY A 279 54.50 -25.72 16.68
C GLY A 279 54.38 -24.62 17.74
N GLN A 280 55.52 -24.17 18.26
CA GLN A 280 55.57 -23.12 19.30
C GLN A 280 54.80 -21.84 18.95
N HIS A 281 54.73 -21.49 17.65
CA HIS A 281 54.01 -20.31 17.18
C HIS A 281 52.51 -20.35 17.48
N VAL A 282 51.87 -21.52 17.41
CA VAL A 282 50.42 -21.68 17.70
C VAL A 282 50.13 -21.59 19.20
N ASN A 283 51.08 -22.02 20.04
CA ASN A 283 50.92 -21.98 21.50
C ASN A 283 51.18 -20.61 22.12
N LYS A 284 51.96 -19.74 21.46
CA LYS A 284 52.38 -18.42 21.98
C LYS A 284 51.67 -17.24 21.33
N THR A 285 51.19 -17.36 20.10
CA THR A 285 50.69 -16.22 19.30
C THR A 285 49.17 -16.21 19.24
N ASP A 286 48.55 -15.06 19.55
CA ASP A 286 47.10 -14.86 19.48
C ASP A 286 46.67 -14.48 18.04
N SER A 287 46.75 -15.45 17.12
CA SER A 287 46.45 -15.24 15.71
C SER A 287 44.96 -15.43 15.35
N ALA A 288 44.16 -16.10 16.18
CA ALA A 288 42.75 -16.34 15.89
C ALA A 288 41.88 -15.14 16.30
N VAL A 289 40.87 -14.84 15.47
CA VAL A 289 40.00 -13.67 15.65
C VAL A 289 38.54 -14.13 15.66
N ARG A 290 37.78 -13.65 16.64
CA ARG A 290 36.32 -13.76 16.70
C ARG A 290 35.73 -12.37 16.64
N ILE A 291 34.77 -12.18 15.76
CA ILE A 291 34.04 -10.92 15.58
C ILE A 291 32.58 -11.19 15.90
N VAL A 292 32.01 -10.37 16.79
CA VAL A 292 30.60 -10.41 17.18
C VAL A 292 29.95 -9.11 16.75
N HIS A 293 28.89 -9.20 15.93
CA HIS A 293 28.05 -8.06 15.61
C HIS A 293 27.03 -7.87 16.74
N LEU A 294 27.20 -6.80 17.53
CA LEU A 294 26.42 -6.54 18.74
C LEU A 294 24.90 -6.43 18.47
N PRO A 295 24.42 -5.75 17.40
CA PRO A 295 22.98 -5.63 17.14
C PRO A 295 22.28 -6.95 16.79
N THR A 296 22.96 -7.84 16.07
CA THR A 296 22.34 -9.13 15.64
C THR A 296 22.76 -10.32 16.50
N GLY A 297 23.77 -10.16 17.36
CA GLY A 297 24.37 -11.24 18.14
C GLY A 297 25.16 -12.25 17.31
N LEU A 298 25.35 -12.01 16.01
CA LEU A 298 26.00 -12.97 15.12
C LEU A 298 27.51 -12.97 15.33
N ALA A 299 28.07 -14.14 15.65
CA ALA A 299 29.49 -14.34 15.87
C ALA A 299 30.13 -15.12 14.71
N VAL A 300 31.30 -14.68 14.28
CA VAL A 300 32.13 -15.36 13.28
C VAL A 300 33.55 -15.46 13.81
N GLU A 301 34.16 -16.62 13.67
CA GLU A 301 35.55 -16.87 14.03
C GLU A 301 36.37 -17.31 12.82
N CYS A 302 37.63 -16.87 12.77
CA CYS A 302 38.58 -17.25 11.74
C CYS A 302 39.97 -17.49 12.35
N GLN A 303 40.59 -18.60 11.96
CA GLN A 303 41.92 -19.04 12.39
C GLN A 303 42.72 -19.71 11.26
N GLN A 304 42.37 -19.43 10.00
CA GLN A 304 42.95 -20.11 8.84
C GLN A 304 44.40 -19.70 8.58
N GLU A 305 44.69 -18.41 8.73
CA GLU A 305 45.99 -17.83 8.43
C GLU A 305 46.85 -17.69 9.69
N ARG A 306 48.17 -17.60 9.49
CA ARG A 306 49.11 -17.33 10.60
C ARG A 306 49.04 -15.86 11.07
N SER A 307 48.58 -14.96 10.21
CA SER A 307 48.45 -13.52 10.50
C SER A 307 47.08 -13.18 11.07
N GLN A 308 47.07 -12.47 12.20
CA GLN A 308 45.87 -11.94 12.84
C GLN A 308 45.09 -10.98 11.92
N GLN A 309 45.79 -10.13 11.16
CA GLN A 309 45.17 -9.15 10.26
C GLN A 309 44.41 -9.84 9.13
N LEU A 310 45.01 -10.86 8.52
CA LEU A 310 44.35 -11.66 7.48
C LEU A 310 43.13 -12.40 8.05
N ASN A 311 43.26 -13.01 9.23
CA ASN A 311 42.11 -13.66 9.90
C ASN A 311 40.99 -12.66 10.22
N LYS A 312 41.33 -11.44 10.64
CA LYS A 312 40.35 -10.37 10.87
C LYS A 312 39.63 -9.97 9.58
N GLU A 313 40.34 -9.79 8.47
CA GLU A 313 39.73 -9.46 7.18
C GLU A 313 38.81 -10.56 6.66
N ILE A 314 39.23 -11.82 6.78
CA ILE A 314 38.42 -12.99 6.39
C ILE A 314 37.19 -13.09 7.29
N ALA A 315 37.34 -12.90 8.61
CA ALA A 315 36.22 -12.89 9.55
C ALA A 315 35.23 -11.76 9.25
N LEU A 316 35.71 -10.55 8.92
CA LEU A 316 34.85 -9.43 8.51
C LEU A 316 34.11 -9.71 7.19
N ARG A 317 34.80 -10.28 6.20
CA ARG A 317 34.17 -10.68 4.92
C ARG A 317 33.09 -11.73 5.14
N THR A 318 33.37 -12.73 5.96
CA THR A 318 32.43 -13.80 6.31
C THR A 318 31.26 -13.26 7.11
N LEU A 319 31.49 -12.32 8.04
CA LEU A 319 30.45 -11.64 8.80
C LEU A 319 29.50 -10.86 7.87
N ARG A 320 30.05 -10.06 6.94
CA ARG A 320 29.25 -9.33 5.94
C ARG A 320 28.41 -10.29 5.09
N ALA A 321 29.00 -11.39 4.62
CA ALA A 321 28.27 -12.39 3.83
C ALA A 321 27.12 -13.04 4.63
N LYS A 322 27.34 -13.38 5.90
CA LYS A 322 26.29 -13.94 6.77
C LYS A 322 25.18 -12.92 7.08
N LEU A 323 25.53 -11.67 7.35
CA LEU A 323 24.55 -10.61 7.58
C LEU A 323 23.71 -10.35 6.32
N TYR A 324 24.35 -10.30 5.15
CA TYR A 324 23.67 -10.21 3.86
C TYR A 324 22.69 -11.37 3.67
N GLN A 325 23.14 -12.61 3.89
CA GLN A 325 22.29 -13.79 3.78
C GLN A 325 21.07 -13.72 4.72
N GLN A 326 21.24 -13.28 5.97
CA GLN A 326 20.13 -13.11 6.91
C GLN A 326 19.09 -12.08 6.43
N VAL A 327 19.56 -10.95 5.88
CA VAL A 327 18.64 -9.91 5.37
C VAL A 327 17.89 -10.43 4.14
N VAL A 328 18.59 -11.06 3.20
CA VAL A 328 17.99 -11.65 2.00
C VAL A 328 16.98 -12.74 2.36
N GLU A 329 17.32 -13.65 3.28
CA GLU A 329 16.40 -14.70 3.73
C GLU A 329 15.14 -14.13 4.38
N LYS A 330 15.29 -13.07 5.17
CA LYS A 330 14.15 -12.35 5.76
C LYS A 330 13.26 -11.71 4.69
N GLN A 331 13.85 -11.07 3.68
CA GLN A 331 13.10 -10.48 2.56
C GLN A 331 12.37 -11.55 1.76
N LEU A 332 13.05 -12.62 1.36
CA LEU A 332 12.45 -13.75 0.63
C LEU A 332 11.30 -14.38 1.41
N SER A 333 11.45 -14.55 2.73
CA SER A 333 10.39 -15.07 3.59
C SER A 333 9.17 -14.15 3.61
N GLN A 334 9.39 -12.83 3.70
CA GLN A 334 8.32 -11.83 3.63
C GLN A 334 7.61 -11.86 2.28
N GLU A 335 8.35 -11.87 1.17
CA GLU A 335 7.81 -11.95 -0.19
C GLU A 335 7.00 -13.23 -0.41
N GLN A 336 7.53 -14.38 0.01
CA GLN A 336 6.82 -15.65 -0.08
C GLN A 336 5.53 -15.64 0.74
N SER A 337 5.55 -15.05 1.94
CA SER A 337 4.35 -14.92 2.76
C SER A 337 3.30 -14.01 2.12
N ALA A 338 3.72 -12.87 1.55
CA ALA A 338 2.85 -11.94 0.84
C ALA A 338 2.25 -12.58 -0.43
N ARG A 339 3.07 -13.30 -1.19
CA ARG A 339 2.64 -14.09 -2.36
C ARG A 339 1.60 -15.14 -1.98
N LYS A 340 1.84 -15.89 -0.91
CA LYS A 340 0.89 -16.91 -0.41
C LYS A 340 -0.45 -16.28 0.00
N LEU A 341 -0.41 -15.10 0.63
CA LEU A 341 -1.62 -14.38 1.04
C LEU A 341 -2.47 -13.94 -0.17
N GLN A 342 -1.83 -13.41 -1.23
CA GLN A 342 -2.54 -12.97 -2.44
C GLN A 342 -3.09 -14.15 -3.26
N LEU A 343 -2.36 -15.26 -3.31
CA LEU A 343 -2.83 -16.47 -4.00
C LEU A 343 -4.02 -17.14 -3.30
N GLY A 344 -4.06 -17.08 -1.96
CA GLY A 344 -5.04 -17.78 -1.15
C GLY A 344 -5.09 -19.28 -1.48
N THR A 345 -6.28 -19.86 -1.46
CA THR A 345 -6.55 -21.26 -1.85
C THR A 345 -6.85 -21.42 -3.34
N ARG A 346 -6.87 -20.31 -4.11
CA ARG A 346 -7.34 -20.24 -5.51
C ARG A 346 -8.79 -20.70 -5.71
N ALA A 347 -9.56 -20.81 -4.63
CA ALA A 347 -10.95 -21.20 -4.66
C ALA A 347 -11.84 -20.08 -5.21
N GLN A 348 -12.95 -20.46 -5.85
CA GLN A 348 -13.94 -19.51 -6.38
C GLN A 348 -14.58 -18.62 -5.28
N SER A 349 -14.56 -19.06 -4.03
CA SER A 349 -15.07 -18.32 -2.86
C SER A 349 -14.21 -17.11 -2.49
N GLU A 350 -12.92 -17.12 -2.82
CA GLU A 350 -11.96 -16.06 -2.46
C GLU A 350 -11.80 -14.99 -3.56
N ARG A 351 -12.78 -14.91 -4.47
CA ARG A 351 -12.77 -13.96 -5.58
C ARG A 351 -12.84 -12.51 -5.07
N ILE A 352 -11.92 -11.67 -5.53
CA ILE A 352 -12.00 -10.23 -5.32
C ILE A 352 -12.88 -9.57 -6.39
N ARG A 353 -12.85 -10.08 -7.63
CA ARG A 353 -13.65 -9.58 -8.76
C ARG A 353 -14.31 -10.67 -9.57
N THR A 354 -15.39 -10.31 -10.25
CA THR A 354 -16.08 -11.18 -11.21
C THR A 354 -16.36 -10.44 -12.50
N TYR A 355 -15.87 -11.01 -13.59
CA TYR A 355 -16.07 -10.55 -14.96
C TYR A 355 -17.12 -11.45 -15.59
N ASN A 356 -18.35 -10.94 -15.75
CA ASN A 356 -19.46 -11.69 -16.32
C ASN A 356 -19.76 -11.21 -17.74
N PHE A 357 -19.19 -11.91 -18.73
CA PHE A 357 -19.31 -11.56 -20.15
C PHE A 357 -20.75 -11.70 -20.67
N THR A 358 -21.58 -12.57 -20.11
CA THR A 358 -22.98 -12.69 -20.56
C THR A 358 -23.87 -11.56 -20.09
N GLN A 359 -23.51 -10.92 -18.97
CA GLN A 359 -24.20 -9.75 -18.42
C GLN A 359 -23.47 -8.43 -18.72
N ASP A 360 -22.37 -8.50 -19.46
CA ASP A 360 -21.48 -7.37 -19.74
C ASP A 360 -21.16 -6.51 -18.51
N ARG A 361 -20.82 -7.19 -17.40
CA ARG A 361 -20.60 -6.56 -16.08
C ARG A 361 -19.34 -7.04 -15.37
N VAL A 362 -18.58 -6.11 -14.81
CA VAL A 362 -17.52 -6.36 -13.83
C VAL A 362 -18.02 -5.96 -12.44
N THR A 363 -17.89 -6.86 -11.47
CA THR A 363 -18.22 -6.61 -10.07
C THR A 363 -16.99 -6.79 -9.20
N ASP A 364 -16.60 -5.76 -8.43
CA ASP A 364 -15.64 -5.90 -7.33
C ASP A 364 -16.39 -6.17 -6.02
N HIS A 365 -16.14 -7.33 -5.41
CA HIS A 365 -16.90 -7.81 -4.25
C HIS A 365 -16.47 -7.13 -2.94
N ARG A 366 -15.33 -6.45 -2.91
CA ARG A 366 -14.80 -5.78 -1.71
C ARG A 366 -15.57 -4.50 -1.44
N ILE A 367 -15.82 -3.74 -2.50
CA ILE A 367 -16.51 -2.46 -2.46
C ILE A 367 -17.92 -2.52 -3.05
N SER A 368 -18.41 -3.69 -3.45
CA SER A 368 -19.70 -3.87 -4.14
C SER A 368 -19.88 -2.92 -5.34
N TYR A 369 -18.80 -2.65 -6.06
CA TYR A 369 -18.81 -1.78 -7.23
C TYR A 369 -19.15 -2.58 -8.48
N ASP A 370 -20.16 -2.13 -9.20
CA ASP A 370 -20.60 -2.71 -10.47
C ASP A 370 -20.32 -1.74 -11.61
N ALA A 371 -19.50 -2.16 -12.56
CA ALA A 371 -19.30 -1.48 -13.83
C ALA A 371 -19.89 -2.29 -14.98
N ARG A 372 -20.55 -1.58 -15.90
CA ARG A 372 -21.03 -2.14 -17.17
C ARG A 372 -19.96 -1.94 -18.24
N ASN A 373 -20.09 -2.62 -19.37
CA ASN A 373 -19.16 -2.55 -20.49
C ASN A 373 -17.78 -3.13 -20.15
N ILE A 374 -17.72 -4.48 -20.07
CA ILE A 374 -16.48 -5.20 -19.73
C ILE A 374 -15.34 -4.84 -20.68
N LYS A 375 -15.64 -4.66 -21.97
CA LYS A 375 -14.64 -4.33 -22.99
C LYS A 375 -13.91 -3.03 -22.68
N GLU A 376 -14.60 -2.05 -22.10
CA GLU A 376 -14.00 -0.77 -21.73
C GLU A 376 -13.04 -0.92 -20.55
N ILE A 377 -13.39 -1.74 -19.56
CA ILE A 377 -12.49 -2.07 -18.45
C ILE A 377 -11.27 -2.86 -18.96
N LEU A 378 -11.50 -3.89 -19.79
CA LEU A 378 -10.43 -4.71 -20.37
C LEU A 378 -9.53 -3.92 -21.34
N SER A 379 -9.97 -2.76 -21.82
CA SER A 379 -9.10 -1.86 -22.60
C SER A 379 -7.98 -1.22 -21.77
N GLY A 380 -8.06 -1.29 -20.43
CA GLY A 380 -7.03 -0.81 -19.53
C GLY A 380 -6.90 0.72 -19.47
N LYS A 381 -7.97 1.48 -19.74
CA LYS A 381 -7.91 2.96 -19.77
C LYS A 381 -8.71 3.59 -18.62
N GLU A 382 -9.47 4.64 -18.91
CA GLU A 382 -10.20 5.46 -17.94
C GLU A 382 -11.17 4.64 -17.06
N ALA A 383 -11.88 3.66 -17.61
CA ALA A 383 -12.83 2.85 -16.84
C ALA A 383 -12.14 1.99 -15.77
N LEU A 384 -10.99 1.40 -16.09
CA LEU A 384 -10.17 0.68 -15.12
C LEU A 384 -9.57 1.64 -14.08
N ASP A 385 -9.11 2.81 -14.53
CA ASP A 385 -8.57 3.82 -13.61
C ASP A 385 -9.61 4.29 -12.59
N LYS A 386 -10.85 4.51 -13.01
CA LYS A 386 -11.97 4.86 -12.12
C LYS A 386 -12.22 3.77 -11.07
N LEU A 387 -12.18 2.50 -11.47
CA LEU A 387 -12.33 1.37 -10.55
C LEU A 387 -11.18 1.33 -9.53
N ILE A 388 -9.94 1.47 -9.99
CA ILE A 388 -8.75 1.46 -9.13
C ILE A 388 -8.80 2.63 -8.15
N ASN A 389 -9.02 3.85 -8.62
CA ASN A 389 -9.13 5.03 -7.76
C ASN A 389 -10.25 4.87 -6.72
N ARG A 390 -11.38 4.25 -7.08
CA ARG A 390 -12.46 3.98 -6.12
C ARG A 390 -12.06 3.01 -5.03
N LEU A 391 -11.24 2.00 -5.35
CA LEU A 391 -10.67 1.08 -4.37
C LEU A 391 -9.67 1.78 -3.45
N LEU A 392 -8.83 2.67 -4.00
CA LEU A 392 -7.91 3.49 -3.21
C LEU A 392 -8.67 4.35 -2.20
N GLU A 393 -9.67 5.09 -2.66
CA GLU A 393 -10.51 5.93 -1.80
C GLU A 393 -11.16 5.12 -0.68
N PHE A 394 -11.69 3.93 -1.01
CA PHE A 394 -12.32 3.07 -0.01
C PHE A 394 -11.30 2.56 1.03
N ALA A 395 -10.11 2.16 0.61
CA ALA A 395 -9.08 1.67 1.52
C ALA A 395 -8.51 2.78 2.41
N GLU A 396 -8.35 4.00 1.87
CA GLU A 396 -7.94 5.17 2.66
C GLU A 396 -8.98 5.50 3.73
N ILE A 397 -10.26 5.45 3.37
CA ILE A 397 -11.39 5.60 4.29
C ILE A 397 -11.37 4.55 5.40
N GLU A 398 -11.19 3.27 5.04
CA GLU A 398 -11.15 2.17 5.99
C GLU A 398 -9.97 2.32 6.97
N ALA A 399 -8.79 2.69 6.46
CA ALA A 399 -7.60 2.92 7.28
C ALA A 399 -7.80 4.06 8.31
N VAL A 400 -8.41 5.17 7.90
CA VAL A 400 -8.73 6.28 8.82
C VAL A 400 -9.75 5.84 9.86
N THR A 401 -10.79 5.12 9.45
CA THR A 401 -11.85 4.66 10.36
C THR A 401 -11.29 3.72 11.41
N GLN A 402 -10.50 2.73 10.99
CA GLN A 402 -9.86 1.80 11.91
C GLN A 402 -8.88 2.48 12.87
N TYR A 403 -8.16 3.50 12.40
CA TYR A 403 -7.29 4.30 13.24
C TYR A 403 -8.08 5.05 14.33
N LEU A 404 -9.23 5.63 13.97
CA LEU A 404 -10.09 6.33 14.92
C LEU A 404 -10.70 5.38 15.97
N GLU A 405 -11.12 4.18 15.58
CA GLU A 405 -11.59 3.14 16.51
C GLU A 405 -10.49 2.76 17.52
N ASN A 406 -9.25 2.58 17.05
CA ASN A 406 -8.12 2.28 17.91
C ASN A 406 -7.81 3.41 18.89
N LEU A 407 -7.99 4.67 18.49
CA LEU A 407 -7.84 5.83 19.37
C LEU A 407 -8.94 5.94 20.42
N GLN A 408 -10.17 5.54 20.10
CA GLN A 408 -11.28 5.52 21.07
C GLN A 408 -11.18 4.37 22.07
N ALA A 409 -10.52 3.27 21.69
CA ALA A 409 -10.28 2.12 22.55
C ALA A 409 -9.11 2.31 23.54
N LEU A 410 -8.28 3.34 23.31
CA LEU A 410 -7.16 3.77 24.18
C LEU A 410 -7.62 4.86 25.15
#